data_AF-A0A1S3CYP9-F1
#
_entry.id   AF-A0A1S3CYP9-F1
#
_cell.length_a   1.000
_cell.length_b   1.000
_cell.length_c   1.000
_cell.angle_alpha   90.00
_cell.angle_beta   90.00
_cell.angle_gamma   90.00
#
_symmetry.space_group_name_H-M   'P 1'
#
loop_
_entity.id
_entity.type
_entity.pdbx_description
1 polymer ?
#
loop_
_entity_poly.entity_id
_entity_poly.type
_entity_poly.pdbx_seq_one_letter_code
_entity_poly.pdbx_strand_id
1 'polypeptide(L)'
;MHLPNGSLNATLRVFGIRTGDRGNHVLLDFLTPLPAGNLEKYGNEKDLLAVAVVKKDSKVQNFEDLRGLKSCHSGYMDSSGWVAPVYHLLEKGLIKNDVCPYYKGVEQFFSGGSCVPGLEEKEKSESPSLEKICHNITTIFATNTLQCLKMGDADVAFTNQVKVNEAIEEGIFKVDEIEFLCSKGGRAPVSKAADCNLGVVPPHMVVTSNSKSNMEIDIIKHAIITAADLFSKKPEIFKLFGSFMGKPDVLFLNPATGVESLPDQATDVETNFSNNMLSKVMYCSGKAN
;
A
#
# COMPACT_ATOMS: atom_id res chain seq x y z
N MET A 1 39.71 26.13 -13.27
CA MET A 1 38.61 25.59 -14.09
C MET A 1 37.39 25.44 -13.21
N HIS A 2 36.39 26.29 -13.42
CA HIS A 2 35.07 26.19 -12.80
C HIS A 2 34.29 25.07 -13.51
N LEU A 3 33.76 24.11 -12.75
CA LEU A 3 32.77 23.16 -13.23
C LEU A 3 31.38 23.76 -13.02
N PRO A 4 30.46 23.72 -14.01
CA PRO A 4 29.11 24.23 -13.82
C PRO A 4 28.29 23.30 -12.94
N ASN A 5 27.60 23.89 -11.97
CA ASN A 5 26.53 23.27 -11.20
C ASN A 5 25.35 22.94 -12.12
N GLY A 6 25.18 21.66 -12.44
CA GLY A 6 23.98 21.10 -13.06
C GLY A 6 23.46 19.96 -12.19
N SER A 7 22.47 20.26 -11.35
CA SER A 7 21.76 19.31 -10.51
C SER A 7 21.02 18.27 -11.38
N LEU A 8 21.54 17.04 -11.42
CA LEU A 8 20.81 15.85 -11.87
C LEU A 8 19.96 15.34 -10.70
N ASN A 9 18.83 16.01 -10.42
CA ASN A 9 17.80 15.49 -9.53
C ASN A 9 16.96 14.45 -10.29
N ALA A 10 17.53 13.26 -10.52
CA ALA A 10 16.75 12.07 -10.87
C ALA A 10 16.27 11.42 -9.58
N THR A 11 15.17 11.92 -9.02
CA THR A 11 14.52 11.26 -7.87
C THR A 11 13.75 10.04 -8.39
N LEU A 12 14.39 8.87 -8.38
CA LEU A 12 13.69 7.60 -8.54
C LEU A 12 12.77 7.43 -7.33
N ARG A 13 11.45 7.48 -7.53
CA ARG A 13 10.46 7.21 -6.48
C ARG A 13 9.70 5.93 -6.85
N VAL A 14 9.88 4.89 -6.06
CA VAL A 14 8.98 3.72 -6.05
C VAL A 14 7.77 4.14 -5.22
N PHE A 15 6.60 4.25 -5.84
CA PHE A 15 5.40 4.70 -5.16
C PHE A 15 4.57 3.49 -4.71
N GLY A 16 4.38 3.35 -3.41
CA GLY A 16 3.02 3.30 -2.87
C GLY A 16 2.48 4.73 -2.88
N ILE A 17 1.21 4.94 -3.24
CA ILE A 17 0.63 6.27 -3.51
C ILE A 17 0.98 7.24 -2.36
N ARG A 18 1.73 8.30 -2.66
CA ARG A 18 2.21 9.28 -1.68
C ARG A 18 1.75 10.67 -2.13
N THR A 19 0.82 11.25 -1.40
CA THR A 19 0.56 12.70 -1.43
C THR A 19 1.51 13.36 -0.44
N GLY A 20 2.24 14.38 -0.89
CA GLY A 20 3.13 15.17 -0.03
C GLY A 20 4.35 15.70 -0.76
N ASP A 21 4.19 16.84 -1.43
CA ASP A 21 4.86 18.09 -1.01
C ASP A 21 4.18 19.29 -1.70
N ARG A 22 3.75 20.26 -0.88
CA ARG A 22 3.13 21.56 -1.22
C ARG A 22 1.83 21.52 -2.03
N GLY A 23 0.72 21.55 -1.29
CA GLY A 23 -0.45 22.40 -1.56
C GLY A 23 -0.81 22.59 -3.02
N ASN A 24 -1.16 21.49 -3.69
CA ASN A 24 -1.85 21.46 -4.96
C ASN A 24 -2.23 20.00 -5.24
N HIS A 25 -3.51 19.76 -5.52
CA HIS A 25 -4.11 18.47 -5.91
C HIS A 25 -3.57 17.88 -7.24
N VAL A 26 -2.30 18.14 -7.59
CA VAL A 26 -1.77 18.02 -8.96
C VAL A 26 -0.65 16.96 -9.06
N LEU A 27 -0.25 16.29 -7.98
CA LEU A 27 0.86 15.32 -8.05
C LEU A 27 0.53 14.06 -8.89
N LEU A 28 -0.73 13.65 -8.95
CA LEU A 28 -1.19 12.56 -9.83
C LEU A 28 -1.34 13.01 -11.30
N ASP A 29 -1.56 14.30 -11.57
CA ASP A 29 -1.67 14.80 -12.94
C ASP A 29 -0.31 14.87 -13.66
N PHE A 30 0.79 14.92 -12.91
CA PHE A 30 2.17 14.95 -13.45
C PHE A 30 2.86 13.57 -13.51
N LEU A 31 2.24 12.54 -12.95
CA LEU A 31 2.76 11.18 -12.87
C LEU A 31 1.73 10.24 -13.49
N THR A 32 1.97 9.81 -14.72
CA THR A 32 1.22 8.71 -15.30
C THR A 32 1.92 7.39 -14.96
N PRO A 33 1.19 6.29 -14.69
CA PRO A 33 1.76 4.96 -14.86
C PRO A 33 2.40 4.95 -16.24
N LEU A 34 3.70 4.73 -16.27
CA LEU A 34 4.45 4.68 -17.52
C LEU A 34 3.76 3.68 -18.44
N PRO A 35 3.40 4.04 -19.68
CA PRO A 35 3.28 3.04 -20.74
C PRO A 35 4.61 2.26 -20.74
N ALA A 36 4.56 1.00 -20.32
CA ALA A 36 5.69 0.10 -20.11
C ALA A 36 6.65 0.40 -18.93
N GLY A 37 6.25 1.04 -17.82
CA GLY A 37 7.09 1.17 -16.59
C GLY A 37 7.53 -0.14 -15.92
N ASN A 38 7.98 -0.09 -14.67
CA ASN A 38 8.55 -1.27 -14.01
C ASN A 38 7.68 -1.73 -12.83
N LEU A 39 7.28 -3.00 -12.82
CA LEU A 39 6.54 -3.68 -11.76
C LEU A 39 7.47 -4.47 -10.85
N GLU A 40 7.25 -4.43 -9.53
CA GLU A 40 7.84 -5.42 -8.62
C GLU A 40 7.25 -6.82 -8.84
N LYS A 41 8.11 -7.84 -8.73
CA LYS A 41 7.72 -9.26 -8.72
C LYS A 41 7.78 -9.82 -7.31
N TYR A 42 6.87 -10.72 -6.95
CA TYR A 42 6.86 -11.38 -5.64
C TYR A 42 6.92 -12.91 -5.81
N GLY A 43 8.07 -13.41 -6.24
CA GLY A 43 8.28 -14.85 -6.47
C GLY A 43 7.36 -15.41 -7.56
N ASN A 44 6.53 -16.38 -7.19
CA ASN A 44 5.56 -17.03 -8.08
C ASN A 44 4.15 -16.39 -8.02
N GLU A 45 3.94 -15.41 -7.13
CA GLU A 45 2.67 -14.70 -7.00
C GLU A 45 2.50 -13.79 -8.22
N LYS A 46 1.51 -14.10 -9.07
CA LYS A 46 1.15 -13.27 -10.23
C LYS A 46 0.32 -12.04 -9.83
N ASP A 47 -0.41 -12.18 -8.72
CA ASP A 47 -1.41 -11.23 -8.25
C ASP A 47 -1.07 -10.81 -6.81
N LEU A 48 -1.08 -9.50 -6.55
CA LEU A 48 -0.98 -8.99 -5.18
C LEU A 48 -2.41 -8.86 -4.62
N LEU A 49 -2.70 -9.54 -3.52
CA LEU A 49 -4.00 -9.61 -2.88
C LEU A 49 -4.03 -8.70 -1.65
N ALA A 50 -4.96 -7.75 -1.63
CA ALA A 50 -5.25 -6.97 -0.44
C ALA A 50 -5.99 -7.83 0.58
N VAL A 51 -5.55 -7.83 1.84
CA VAL A 51 -6.09 -8.67 2.91
C VAL A 51 -6.36 -7.86 4.17
N ALA A 52 -7.36 -8.30 4.94
CA ALA A 52 -7.64 -7.83 6.28
C ALA A 52 -7.22 -8.92 7.28
N VAL A 53 -6.27 -8.62 8.16
CA VAL A 53 -5.69 -9.58 9.11
C VAL A 53 -6.25 -9.30 10.50
N VAL A 54 -6.72 -10.34 11.17
CA VAL A 54 -7.18 -10.30 12.56
C VAL A 54 -6.45 -11.35 13.37
N LYS A 55 -6.34 -11.15 14.69
CA LYS A 55 -5.80 -12.17 15.59
C LYS A 55 -6.74 -13.39 15.66
N LYS A 56 -6.19 -14.58 15.85
CA LYS A 56 -6.97 -15.84 15.91
C LYS A 56 -8.03 -15.82 17.01
N ASP A 57 -7.71 -15.25 18.15
CA ASP A 57 -8.58 -15.10 19.33
C ASP A 57 -9.57 -13.93 19.22
N SER A 58 -9.51 -13.13 18.14
CA SER A 58 -10.48 -12.07 17.88
C SER A 58 -11.89 -12.62 17.75
N LYS A 59 -12.87 -11.82 18.21
CA LYS A 59 -14.29 -12.12 18.08
C LYS A 59 -14.89 -11.64 16.76
N VAL A 60 -14.16 -10.80 16.02
CA VAL A 60 -14.57 -10.25 14.71
C VAL A 60 -14.78 -11.39 13.71
N GLN A 61 -15.97 -11.48 13.13
CA GLN A 61 -16.31 -12.46 12.09
C GLN A 61 -16.61 -11.80 10.73
N ASN A 62 -16.91 -10.52 10.71
CA ASN A 62 -17.25 -9.78 9.50
C ASN A 62 -16.79 -8.31 9.62
N PHE A 63 -16.98 -7.53 8.55
CA PHE A 63 -16.55 -6.13 8.53
C PHE A 63 -17.46 -5.24 9.36
N GLU A 64 -18.72 -5.61 9.57
CA GLU A 64 -19.67 -4.90 10.43
C GLU A 64 -19.18 -4.86 11.88
N ASP A 65 -18.59 -5.96 12.36
CA ASP A 65 -18.02 -6.10 13.71
C ASP A 65 -16.84 -5.15 13.96
N LEU A 66 -16.23 -4.60 12.90
CA LEU A 66 -15.10 -3.67 13.01
C LEU A 66 -15.52 -2.25 13.42
N ARG A 67 -16.82 -1.94 13.46
CA ARG A 67 -17.30 -0.62 13.85
C ARG A 67 -16.89 -0.29 15.29
N GLY A 68 -16.20 0.84 15.43
CA GLY A 68 -15.70 1.36 16.69
C GLY A 68 -14.41 0.70 17.19
N LEU A 69 -13.91 -0.31 16.47
CA LEU A 69 -12.66 -0.98 16.77
C LEU A 69 -11.44 -0.19 16.25
N LYS A 70 -10.24 -0.70 16.55
CA LYS A 70 -8.97 -0.09 16.17
C LYS A 70 -8.40 -0.74 14.90
N SER A 71 -7.80 0.07 14.02
CA SER A 71 -7.26 -0.42 12.74
C SER A 71 -5.83 0.03 12.43
N CYS A 72 -5.05 -0.86 11.82
CA CYS A 72 -3.73 -0.57 11.28
C CYS A 72 -3.78 -0.56 9.74
N HIS A 73 -3.20 0.46 9.12
CA HIS A 73 -3.13 0.62 7.68
C HIS A 73 -1.66 0.70 7.23
N SER A 74 -1.31 0.16 6.06
CA SER A 74 0.04 0.31 5.48
C SER A 74 0.37 1.75 5.10
N GLY A 75 -0.63 2.55 4.73
CA GLY A 75 -0.48 3.99 4.50
C GLY A 75 -1.71 4.61 3.88
N TYR A 76 -1.87 5.92 4.02
CA TYR A 76 -2.92 6.68 3.34
C TYR A 76 -2.75 6.53 1.82
N MET A 77 -3.85 6.25 1.13
CA MET A 77 -3.89 5.93 -0.31
C MET A 77 -3.10 4.69 -0.74
N ASP A 78 -2.51 3.90 0.15
CA ASP A 78 -1.93 2.60 -0.23
C ASP A 78 -2.99 1.67 -0.85
N SER A 79 -2.63 0.95 -1.91
CA SER A 79 -3.57 0.09 -2.64
C SER A 79 -4.20 -0.98 -1.76
N SER A 80 -3.40 -1.61 -0.89
CA SER A 80 -3.82 -2.74 -0.06
C SER A 80 -4.33 -2.31 1.30
N GLY A 81 -3.67 -1.34 1.93
CA GLY A 81 -4.00 -0.89 3.27
C GLY A 81 -4.97 0.27 3.35
N TRP A 82 -5.31 0.92 2.23
CA TRP A 82 -6.28 2.02 2.22
C TRP A 82 -7.33 1.88 1.14
N VAL A 83 -6.94 1.86 -0.15
CA VAL A 83 -7.90 1.87 -1.26
C VAL A 83 -8.82 0.65 -1.21
N ALA A 84 -8.26 -0.56 -1.14
CA ALA A 84 -9.05 -1.78 -1.05
C ALA A 84 -10.01 -1.85 0.16
N PRO A 85 -9.56 -1.61 1.41
CA PRO A 85 -10.47 -1.66 2.56
C PRO A 85 -11.49 -0.52 2.56
N VAL A 86 -11.13 0.71 2.17
CA VAL A 86 -12.10 1.81 2.09
C VAL A 86 -13.14 1.55 1.01
N TYR A 87 -12.72 1.08 -0.16
CA TYR A 87 -13.64 0.62 -1.21
C TYR A 87 -14.60 -0.44 -0.69
N HIS A 88 -14.08 -1.46 0.02
CA HIS A 88 -14.91 -2.52 0.58
C HIS A 88 -15.94 -1.99 1.59
N LEU A 89 -15.54 -1.09 2.48
CA LEU A 89 -16.44 -0.46 3.47
C LEU A 89 -17.51 0.41 2.79
N LEU A 90 -17.19 1.07 1.67
CA LEU A 90 -18.15 1.84 0.88
C LEU A 90 -19.16 0.92 0.17
N GLU A 91 -18.70 -0.15 -0.48
CA GLU A 91 -19.58 -1.11 -1.17
C GLU A 91 -20.55 -1.80 -0.20
N LYS A 92 -20.12 -2.03 1.04
CA LYS A 92 -20.96 -2.57 2.12
C LYS A 92 -21.86 -1.51 2.78
N GLY A 93 -21.71 -0.23 2.44
CA GLY A 93 -22.44 0.87 3.06
C GLY A 93 -22.08 1.10 4.54
N LEU A 94 -20.92 0.60 4.99
CA LEU A 94 -20.44 0.74 6.37
C LEU A 94 -19.85 2.13 6.63
N ILE A 95 -19.23 2.70 5.60
CA ILE A 95 -18.95 4.13 5.48
C ILE A 95 -19.94 4.68 4.46
N LYS A 96 -20.60 5.79 4.79
CA LYS A 96 -21.53 6.44 3.86
C LYS A 96 -20.76 7.21 2.79
N ASN A 97 -21.28 7.19 1.57
CA ASN A 97 -20.65 7.82 0.41
C ASN A 97 -20.64 9.37 0.45
N ASP A 98 -21.37 9.99 1.39
CA ASP A 98 -21.46 11.43 1.60
C ASP A 98 -20.58 11.96 2.74
N VAL A 99 -19.88 11.08 3.48
CA VAL A 99 -18.91 11.49 4.52
C VAL A 99 -17.59 11.84 3.85
N CYS A 100 -17.49 13.08 3.39
CA CYS A 100 -16.34 13.58 2.64
C CYS A 100 -15.43 14.48 3.49
N PRO A 101 -14.11 14.41 3.25
CA PRO A 101 -13.37 13.35 2.54
C PRO A 101 -13.40 12.00 3.31
N TYR A 102 -13.18 10.88 2.62
CA TYR A 102 -13.39 9.54 3.19
C TYR A 102 -12.50 9.19 4.38
N TYR A 103 -11.38 9.86 4.58
CA TYR A 103 -10.59 9.68 5.82
C TYR A 103 -11.40 10.03 7.08
N LYS A 104 -12.36 10.96 7.00
CA LYS A 104 -13.31 11.26 8.09
C LYS A 104 -14.28 10.10 8.31
N GLY A 105 -14.72 9.45 7.23
CA GLY A 105 -15.56 8.27 7.29
C GLY A 105 -14.84 7.08 7.94
N VAL A 106 -13.56 6.90 7.60
CA VAL A 106 -12.68 5.91 8.23
C VAL A 106 -12.50 6.21 9.72
N GLU A 107 -12.23 7.47 10.08
CA GLU A 107 -12.10 7.90 11.49
C GLU A 107 -13.38 7.62 12.29
N GLN A 108 -14.55 7.92 11.73
CA GLN A 108 -15.84 7.65 12.35
C GLN A 108 -16.12 6.14 12.48
N PHE A 109 -15.76 5.36 11.46
CA PHE A 109 -15.97 3.93 11.47
C PHE A 109 -15.07 3.22 12.48
N PHE A 110 -13.78 3.58 12.55
CA PHE A 110 -12.80 3.07 13.50
C PHE A 110 -12.60 4.04 14.68
N SER A 111 -13.68 4.39 15.38
CA SER A 111 -13.62 5.39 16.47
C SER A 111 -12.71 4.98 17.66
N GLY A 112 -12.30 3.71 17.74
CA GLY A 112 -11.29 3.23 18.68
C GLY A 112 -9.91 3.87 18.44
N GLY A 113 -9.65 4.28 17.19
CA GLY A 113 -8.42 4.89 16.71
C GLY A 113 -7.75 4.05 15.63
N SER A 114 -7.04 4.70 14.73
CA SER A 114 -6.29 4.03 13.67
C SER A 114 -4.82 4.42 13.69
N CYS A 115 -4.01 3.62 13.00
CA CYS A 115 -2.69 4.06 12.54
C CYS A 115 -2.67 4.08 11.01
N VAL A 116 -2.59 5.28 10.46
CA VAL A 116 -2.58 5.56 9.01
C VAL A 116 -1.36 6.41 8.68
N PRO A 117 -0.21 5.79 8.35
CA PRO A 117 0.98 6.53 7.95
C PRO A 117 0.75 7.35 6.67
N GLY A 118 1.47 8.46 6.50
CA GLY A 118 1.49 9.21 5.23
C GLY A 118 0.36 10.23 5.04
N LEU A 119 -0.42 10.52 6.09
CA LEU A 119 -1.31 11.68 6.13
C LEU A 119 -0.51 13.00 6.10
N GLU A 120 -1.02 14.04 5.44
CA GLU A 120 -0.42 15.38 5.52
C GLU A 120 -0.90 16.11 6.79
N GLU A 121 -0.26 17.24 7.12
CA GLU A 121 -0.58 18.05 8.30
C GLU A 121 -2.07 18.41 8.41
N LYS A 122 -2.71 18.67 7.26
CA LYS A 122 -4.14 19.02 7.21
C LYS A 122 -5.00 17.84 7.65
N GLU A 123 -4.81 16.65 7.09
CA GLU A 123 -5.60 15.47 7.45
C GLU A 123 -5.37 15.07 8.90
N LYS A 124 -4.14 15.17 9.40
CA LYS A 124 -3.82 14.92 10.82
C LYS A 124 -4.54 15.87 11.75
N SER A 125 -4.63 17.15 11.37
CA SER A 125 -5.33 18.18 12.15
C SER A 125 -6.85 17.99 12.13
N GLU A 126 -7.42 17.64 10.98
CA GLU A 126 -8.86 17.42 10.82
C GLU A 126 -9.34 16.08 11.41
N SER A 127 -8.49 15.05 11.42
CA SER A 127 -8.80 13.68 11.85
C SER A 127 -7.66 13.06 12.67
N PRO A 128 -7.37 13.60 13.86
CA PRO A 128 -6.23 13.16 14.69
C PRO A 128 -6.34 11.70 15.15
N SER A 129 -7.55 11.11 15.17
CA SER A 129 -7.71 9.73 15.62
C SER A 129 -7.11 8.72 14.63
N LEU A 130 -6.78 9.14 13.41
CA LEU A 130 -6.13 8.31 12.38
C LEU A 130 -4.65 8.02 12.66
N GLU A 131 -4.01 8.74 13.59
CA GLU A 131 -2.64 8.46 14.05
C GLU A 131 -2.59 8.02 15.53
N LYS A 132 -3.75 7.87 16.17
CA LYS A 132 -3.88 7.68 17.63
C LYS A 132 -3.13 6.47 18.16
N ILE A 133 -3.07 5.37 17.39
CA ILE A 133 -2.44 4.11 17.82
C ILE A 133 -1.10 3.84 17.13
N CYS A 134 -0.49 4.85 16.48
CA CYS A 134 0.76 4.64 15.77
C CYS A 134 1.99 4.43 16.66
N HIS A 135 1.95 4.54 18.00
CA HIS A 135 3.05 4.20 18.94
C HIS A 135 4.51 4.25 18.38
N ASN A 136 5.00 5.42 17.98
CA ASN A 136 6.34 5.64 17.39
C ASN A 136 6.64 4.94 16.04
N ILE A 137 5.62 4.35 15.40
CA ILE A 137 5.58 4.04 13.97
C ILE A 137 5.49 5.38 13.22
N THR A 138 6.59 6.11 13.21
CA THR A 138 6.72 7.41 12.52
C THR A 138 7.18 7.23 11.07
N THR A 139 7.36 5.99 10.62
CA THR A 139 7.94 5.66 9.30
C THR A 139 6.99 4.79 8.47
N ILE A 140 6.88 5.14 7.19
CA ILE A 140 6.06 4.48 6.16
C ILE A 140 6.81 3.23 5.70
N PHE A 141 6.78 2.16 6.50
CA PHE A 141 7.31 0.86 6.08
C PHE A 141 6.25 -0.22 6.34
N ALA A 142 6.01 -1.09 5.37
CA ALA A 142 4.88 -2.00 5.36
C ALA A 142 5.01 -3.14 6.39
N THR A 143 6.22 -3.40 6.89
CA THR A 143 6.46 -4.31 8.04
C THR A 143 5.86 -3.76 9.34
N ASN A 144 5.53 -2.46 9.39
CA ASN A 144 4.97 -1.82 10.58
C ASN A 144 3.46 -2.04 10.76
N THR A 145 2.72 -2.48 9.73
CA THR A 145 1.27 -2.68 9.86
C THR A 145 0.93 -3.91 10.71
N LEU A 146 1.64 -5.01 10.51
CA LEU A 146 1.46 -6.21 11.36
C LEU A 146 2.11 -6.03 12.74
N GLN A 147 3.18 -5.26 12.86
CA GLN A 147 3.68 -4.84 14.17
C GLN A 147 2.65 -3.98 14.92
N CYS A 148 1.95 -3.07 14.24
CA CYS A 148 0.82 -2.32 14.80
C CYS A 148 -0.28 -3.25 15.32
N LEU A 149 -0.65 -4.30 14.57
CA LEU A 149 -1.60 -5.32 15.03
C LEU A 149 -1.10 -6.04 16.29
N LYS A 150 0.19 -6.39 16.33
CA LYS A 150 0.79 -7.11 17.45
C LYS A 150 0.92 -6.26 18.71
N MET A 151 1.45 -5.05 18.58
CA MET A 151 1.85 -4.18 19.69
C MET A 151 0.75 -3.22 20.16
N GLY A 152 -0.11 -2.75 19.25
CA GLY A 152 -0.97 -1.58 19.48
C GLY A 152 -2.38 -1.88 20.01
N ASP A 153 -2.65 -3.11 20.42
CA ASP A 153 -4.00 -3.59 20.73
C ASP A 153 -5.01 -3.23 19.62
N ALA A 154 -4.58 -3.27 18.36
CA ALA A 154 -5.47 -3.09 17.22
C ALA A 154 -6.25 -4.40 16.96
N ASP A 155 -7.40 -4.25 16.32
CA ASP A 155 -8.32 -5.37 16.06
C ASP A 155 -8.19 -5.91 14.63
N VAL A 156 -7.73 -5.07 13.70
CA VAL A 156 -7.52 -5.42 12.29
C VAL A 156 -6.31 -4.69 11.70
N ALA A 157 -5.59 -5.36 10.79
CA ALA A 157 -4.57 -4.76 9.95
C ALA A 157 -4.89 -4.95 8.47
N PHE A 158 -4.80 -3.88 7.68
CA PHE A 158 -4.99 -3.91 6.24
C PHE A 158 -3.65 -3.82 5.51
N THR A 159 -3.32 -4.86 4.76
CA THR A 159 -2.03 -5.01 4.04
C THR A 159 -2.20 -5.98 2.87
N ASN A 160 -1.11 -6.48 2.27
CA ASN A 160 -1.15 -7.51 1.24
C ASN A 160 -0.64 -8.88 1.73
N GLN A 161 -1.00 -9.96 1.03
CA GLN A 161 -0.64 -11.33 1.45
C GLN A 161 0.86 -11.55 1.55
N VAL A 162 1.64 -10.88 0.70
CA VAL A 162 3.09 -11.03 0.66
C VAL A 162 3.74 -10.48 1.94
N LYS A 163 3.28 -9.32 2.44
CA LYS A 163 3.73 -8.77 3.73
C LYS A 163 3.28 -9.60 4.94
N VAL A 164 2.18 -10.34 4.83
CA VAL A 164 1.76 -11.30 5.86
C VAL A 164 2.74 -12.48 5.92
N ASN A 165 3.13 -13.02 4.76
CA ASN A 165 4.13 -14.09 4.68
C ASN A 165 5.47 -13.63 5.25
N GLU A 166 5.95 -12.43 4.88
CA GLU A 166 7.19 -11.86 5.43
C GLU A 166 7.13 -11.75 6.95
N ALA A 167 6.02 -11.26 7.53
CA ALA A 167 5.89 -11.14 8.98
C ALA A 167 5.92 -12.50 9.71
N ILE A 168 5.48 -13.57 9.04
CA ILE A 168 5.56 -14.94 9.58
C ILE A 168 7.00 -15.45 9.51
N GLU A 169 7.69 -15.21 8.39
CA GLU A 169 9.10 -15.56 8.21
C GLU A 169 10.01 -14.82 9.20
N GLU A 170 9.70 -13.56 9.50
CA GLU A 170 10.41 -12.74 10.49
C GLU A 170 10.05 -13.08 11.95
N GLY A 171 9.09 -13.98 12.17
CA GLY A 171 8.65 -14.37 13.52
C GLY A 171 7.84 -13.30 14.25
N ILE A 172 7.31 -12.31 13.53
CA ILE A 172 6.36 -11.33 14.09
C ILE A 172 5.07 -12.06 14.46
N PHE A 173 4.59 -13.00 13.65
CA PHE A 173 3.46 -13.86 14.00
C PHE A 173 3.75 -15.32 13.65
N LYS A 174 3.12 -16.24 14.37
CA LYS A 174 2.97 -17.62 13.88
C LYS A 174 1.73 -17.71 13.00
N VAL A 175 1.73 -18.67 12.07
CA VAL A 175 0.62 -18.90 11.13
C VAL A 175 -0.72 -19.10 11.84
N ASP A 176 -0.72 -19.70 13.04
CA ASP A 176 -1.90 -20.00 13.85
C ASP A 176 -2.33 -18.88 14.80
N GLU A 177 -1.57 -17.78 14.88
CA GLU A 177 -1.89 -16.60 15.72
C GLU A 177 -2.77 -15.58 14.98
N ILE A 178 -2.91 -15.70 13.66
CA ILE A 178 -3.63 -14.75 12.80
C ILE A 178 -4.50 -15.45 11.76
N GLU A 179 -5.54 -14.75 11.30
CA GLU A 179 -6.44 -15.17 10.23
C GLU A 179 -6.77 -14.01 9.30
N PHE A 180 -7.28 -14.32 8.12
CA PHE A 180 -7.89 -13.34 7.24
C PHE A 180 -9.38 -13.17 7.52
N LEU A 181 -9.84 -11.93 7.51
CA LEU A 181 -11.25 -11.56 7.50
C LEU A 181 -11.72 -11.44 6.05
N CYS A 182 -12.68 -12.27 5.65
CA CYS A 182 -13.05 -12.41 4.23
C CYS A 182 -14.06 -11.34 3.81
N SER A 183 -13.93 -10.80 2.59
CA SER A 183 -14.87 -9.83 2.01
C SER A 183 -16.33 -10.35 1.90
N LYS A 184 -16.48 -11.68 1.81
CA LYS A 184 -17.79 -12.37 1.80
C LYS A 184 -18.32 -12.69 3.21
N GLY A 185 -17.60 -12.30 4.26
CA GLY A 185 -17.87 -12.65 5.65
C GLY A 185 -17.16 -13.93 6.08
N GLY A 186 -17.02 -14.09 7.40
CA GLY A 186 -16.26 -15.18 8.01
C GLY A 186 -14.75 -14.92 8.01
N ARG A 187 -14.01 -15.92 8.51
CA ARG A 187 -12.55 -15.91 8.59
C ARG A 187 -11.97 -17.12 7.89
N ALA A 188 -10.74 -16.99 7.40
CA ALA A 188 -9.99 -18.10 6.82
C ALA A 188 -8.52 -18.10 7.29
N PRO A 189 -7.86 -19.26 7.31
CA PRO A 189 -6.42 -19.35 7.57
C PRO A 189 -5.60 -18.56 6.55
N VAL A 190 -4.37 -18.17 6.92
CA VAL A 190 -3.44 -17.42 6.05
C VAL A 190 -3.14 -18.14 4.73
N SER A 191 -3.21 -19.47 4.69
CA SER A 191 -3.05 -20.26 3.47
C SER A 191 -4.17 -20.11 2.43
N LYS A 192 -5.24 -19.39 2.78
CA LYS A 192 -6.45 -19.21 1.94
C LYS A 192 -6.61 -17.78 1.42
N ALA A 193 -5.52 -17.05 1.25
CA ALA A 193 -5.52 -15.67 0.69
C ALA A 193 -6.33 -15.56 -0.61
N ALA A 194 -6.14 -16.51 -1.54
CA ALA A 194 -6.84 -16.50 -2.84
C ALA A 194 -8.38 -16.57 -2.70
N ASP A 195 -8.89 -17.28 -1.69
CA ASP A 195 -10.32 -17.43 -1.42
C ASP A 195 -10.86 -16.32 -0.50
N CYS A 196 -9.98 -15.71 0.32
CA CYS A 196 -10.31 -14.78 1.39
C CYS A 196 -9.42 -13.52 1.32
N ASN A 197 -9.83 -12.58 0.48
CA ASN A 197 -9.16 -11.29 0.26
C ASN A 197 -10.19 -10.18 -0.03
N LEU A 198 -9.70 -8.94 -0.11
CA LEU A 198 -10.45 -7.72 -0.44
C LEU A 198 -10.41 -7.37 -1.94
N GLY A 199 -9.66 -8.13 -2.73
CA GLY A 199 -9.46 -7.91 -4.15
C GLY A 199 -7.98 -8.04 -4.54
N VAL A 200 -7.76 -8.18 -5.84
CA VAL A 200 -6.44 -8.09 -6.46
C VAL A 200 -6.10 -6.60 -6.65
N VAL A 201 -4.90 -6.21 -6.27
CA VAL A 201 -4.34 -4.88 -6.45
C VAL A 201 -3.09 -4.94 -7.33
N PRO A 202 -2.75 -3.86 -8.04
CA PRO A 202 -1.51 -3.82 -8.83
C PRO A 202 -0.28 -3.94 -7.90
N PRO A 203 0.79 -4.63 -8.33
CA PRO A 203 2.10 -4.58 -7.69
C PRO A 203 2.62 -3.16 -7.56
N HIS A 204 3.62 -2.96 -6.71
CA HIS A 204 4.30 -1.67 -6.62
C HIS A 204 5.02 -1.33 -7.93
N MET A 205 4.97 -0.06 -8.31
CA MET A 205 5.45 0.42 -9.59
C MET A 205 6.53 1.48 -9.44
N VAL A 206 7.50 1.44 -10.36
CA VAL A 206 8.37 2.58 -10.62
C VAL A 206 7.67 3.51 -11.60
N VAL A 207 7.50 4.77 -11.19
CA VAL A 207 6.91 5.83 -12.02
C VAL A 207 7.95 6.89 -12.36
N THR A 208 7.73 7.61 -13.46
CA THR A 208 8.52 8.79 -13.84
C THR A 208 7.61 9.95 -14.15
N SER A 209 8.17 11.15 -14.31
CA SER A 209 7.41 12.30 -14.78
C SER A 209 6.86 12.07 -16.19
N ASN A 210 5.64 12.53 -16.42
CA ASN A 210 5.03 12.59 -17.75
C ASN A 210 5.74 13.54 -18.74
N SER A 211 6.68 14.36 -18.26
CA SER A 211 7.50 15.25 -19.09
C SER A 211 8.68 14.55 -19.77
N LYS A 212 8.95 13.28 -19.43
CA LYS A 212 10.06 12.50 -20.00
C LYS A 212 9.74 12.02 -21.41
N SER A 213 10.75 12.08 -22.28
CA SER A 213 10.65 11.48 -23.62
C SER A 213 10.61 9.96 -23.54
N ASN A 214 10.02 9.30 -24.55
CA ASN A 214 10.00 7.83 -24.62
C ASN A 214 11.41 7.22 -24.52
N MET A 215 12.42 7.88 -25.09
CA MET A 215 13.82 7.43 -24.99
C MET A 215 14.35 7.49 -23.56
N GLU A 216 14.10 8.58 -22.82
CA GLU A 216 14.49 8.67 -21.40
C GLU A 216 13.78 7.61 -20.56
N ILE A 217 12.49 7.42 -20.85
CA ILE A 217 11.64 6.42 -20.20
C ILE A 217 12.23 5.01 -20.42
N ASP A 218 12.59 4.66 -21.65
CA ASP A 218 13.18 3.35 -21.98
C ASP A 218 14.56 3.15 -21.34
N ILE A 219 15.38 4.20 -21.26
CA ILE A 219 16.67 4.16 -20.55
C ILE A 219 16.44 3.86 -19.06
N ILE A 220 15.49 4.54 -18.41
CA ILE A 220 15.18 4.33 -17.00
C ILE A 220 14.68 2.89 -16.77
N LYS A 221 13.78 2.40 -17.63
CA LYS A 221 13.25 1.04 -17.54
C LYS A 221 14.38 0.01 -17.60
N HIS A 222 15.18 0.06 -18.65
CA HIS A 222 16.27 -0.89 -18.87
C HIS A 222 17.32 -0.83 -17.76
N ALA A 223 17.68 0.37 -17.29
CA ALA A 223 18.64 0.51 -16.20
C ALA A 223 18.16 -0.20 -14.92
N ILE A 224 16.90 -0.02 -14.56
CA ILE A 224 16.32 -0.63 -13.35
C ILE A 224 16.15 -2.13 -13.50
N ILE A 225 15.61 -2.62 -14.62
CA ILE A 225 15.47 -4.07 -14.86
C ILE A 225 16.84 -4.75 -14.84
N THR A 226 17.85 -4.14 -15.47
CA THR A 226 19.23 -4.66 -15.50
C THR A 226 19.83 -4.70 -14.09
N ALA A 227 19.64 -3.64 -13.30
CA ALA A 227 20.10 -3.61 -11.92
C ALA A 227 19.38 -4.66 -11.07
N ALA A 228 18.06 -4.79 -11.22
CA ALA A 228 17.26 -5.78 -10.53
C ALA A 228 17.69 -7.22 -10.85
N ASP A 229 17.92 -7.53 -12.12
CA ASP A 229 18.40 -8.85 -12.55
C ASP A 229 19.81 -9.15 -12.02
N LEU A 230 20.72 -8.17 -12.07
CA LEU A 230 22.08 -8.34 -11.57
C LEU A 230 22.11 -8.58 -10.05
N PHE A 231 21.44 -7.72 -9.28
CA PHE A 231 21.53 -7.73 -7.82
C PHE A 231 20.61 -8.77 -7.16
N SER A 232 19.55 -9.23 -7.83
CA SER A 232 18.80 -10.42 -7.37
C SER A 232 19.65 -11.69 -7.45
N LYS A 233 20.51 -11.81 -8.48
CA LYS A 233 21.43 -12.95 -8.65
C LYS A 233 22.71 -12.83 -7.82
N LYS A 234 23.08 -11.62 -7.40
CA LYS A 234 24.32 -11.31 -6.66
C LYS A 234 24.06 -10.47 -5.39
N PRO A 235 23.24 -10.98 -4.44
CA PRO A 235 22.89 -10.25 -3.23
C PRO A 235 24.09 -9.96 -2.31
N GLU A 236 25.20 -10.69 -2.46
CA GLU A 236 26.45 -10.47 -1.74
C GLU A 236 27.17 -9.16 -2.12
N ILE A 237 26.90 -8.64 -3.32
CA ILE A 237 27.47 -7.36 -3.79
C ILE A 237 26.60 -6.21 -3.27
N PHE A 238 25.31 -6.31 -3.52
CA PHE A 238 24.34 -5.31 -3.10
C PHE A 238 22.96 -5.95 -3.01
N LYS A 239 22.36 -5.87 -1.82
CA LYS A 239 21.02 -6.39 -1.57
C LYS A 239 19.98 -5.35 -2.01
N LEU A 240 19.58 -5.42 -3.28
CA LEU A 240 18.58 -4.51 -3.85
C LEU A 240 17.17 -4.73 -3.27
N PHE A 241 16.81 -5.99 -3.03
CA PHE A 241 15.55 -6.38 -2.40
C PHE A 241 15.81 -6.88 -0.99
N GLY A 242 15.20 -6.22 -0.01
CA GLY A 242 15.38 -6.51 1.41
C GLY A 242 15.91 -5.33 2.21
N SER A 243 16.06 -5.55 3.51
CA SER A 243 16.46 -4.49 4.43
C SER A 243 17.87 -3.98 4.18
N PHE A 244 18.04 -2.65 4.24
CA PHE A 244 19.33 -1.96 4.15
C PHE A 244 19.62 -1.22 5.47
N MET A 245 20.74 -1.54 6.12
CA MET A 245 21.12 -0.98 7.43
C MET A 245 20.00 -1.07 8.49
N GLY A 246 19.30 -2.21 8.52
CA GLY A 246 18.18 -2.46 9.45
C GLY A 246 16.87 -1.74 9.08
N LYS A 247 16.82 -1.02 7.95
CA LYS A 247 15.58 -0.41 7.44
C LYS A 247 14.97 -1.30 6.35
N PRO A 248 13.72 -1.75 6.50
CA PRO A 248 13.03 -2.52 5.46
C PRO A 248 12.53 -1.61 4.32
N ASP A 249 12.14 -2.21 3.19
CA ASP A 249 11.39 -1.57 2.10
C ASP A 249 11.99 -0.24 1.58
N VAL A 250 13.33 -0.14 1.48
CA VAL A 250 14.01 1.14 1.21
C VAL A 250 13.87 1.63 -0.23
N LEU A 251 14.03 0.73 -1.21
CA LEU A 251 13.84 1.03 -2.64
C LEU A 251 12.67 0.24 -3.19
N PHE A 252 12.72 -1.07 -3.00
CA PHE A 252 11.65 -1.99 -3.33
C PHE A 252 11.18 -2.66 -2.05
N LEU A 253 9.97 -3.24 -2.06
CA LEU A 253 9.54 -4.08 -0.96
C LEU A 253 10.54 -5.20 -0.71
N ASN A 254 10.82 -5.47 0.55
CA ASN A 254 11.67 -6.58 0.99
C ASN A 254 11.34 -7.92 0.31
N PRO A 255 10.06 -8.34 0.23
CA PRO A 255 9.70 -9.61 -0.40
C PRO A 255 9.72 -9.58 -1.92
N ALA A 256 10.02 -8.44 -2.56
CA ALA A 256 10.19 -8.41 -4.01
C ALA A 256 11.38 -9.28 -4.42
N THR A 257 11.24 -10.02 -5.51
CA THR A 257 12.25 -10.94 -6.03
C THR A 257 12.83 -10.47 -7.37
N GLY A 258 12.31 -9.36 -7.91
CA GLY A 258 12.68 -8.86 -9.21
C GLY A 258 11.82 -7.68 -9.65
N VAL A 259 12.11 -7.20 -10.85
CA VAL A 259 11.34 -6.15 -11.53
C VAL A 259 11.09 -6.59 -12.97
N GLU A 260 9.89 -6.34 -13.50
CA GLU A 260 9.58 -6.50 -14.94
C GLU A 260 9.02 -5.25 -15.57
N SER A 261 9.11 -5.21 -16.91
CA SER A 261 8.37 -4.21 -17.69
C SER A 261 6.87 -4.45 -17.53
N LEU A 262 6.15 -3.36 -17.35
CA LEU A 262 4.72 -3.26 -17.56
C LEU A 262 4.43 -3.67 -19.01
N PRO A 263 3.31 -4.35 -19.27
CA PRO A 263 2.85 -4.58 -20.62
C PRO A 263 2.51 -3.23 -21.30
N ASP A 264 2.54 -3.22 -22.63
CA ASP A 264 2.16 -2.03 -23.42
C ASP A 264 0.68 -1.62 -23.24
N GLN A 265 -0.14 -2.54 -22.72
CA GLN A 265 -1.54 -2.31 -22.35
C GLN A 265 -1.71 -2.56 -20.85
N ALA A 266 -2.53 -1.72 -20.22
CA ALA A 266 -2.93 -1.92 -18.84
C ALA A 266 -3.58 -3.31 -18.68
N THR A 267 -3.17 -4.03 -17.65
CA THR A 267 -3.76 -5.31 -17.29
C THR A 267 -5.20 -5.14 -16.83
N ASP A 268 -5.96 -6.23 -16.81
CA ASP A 268 -7.32 -6.24 -16.24
C ASP A 268 -7.30 -5.83 -14.76
N VAL A 269 -6.24 -6.21 -14.03
CA VAL A 269 -6.02 -5.84 -12.62
C VAL A 269 -5.88 -4.33 -12.47
N GLU A 270 -4.98 -3.71 -13.24
CA GLU A 270 -4.76 -2.25 -13.19
C GLU A 270 -6.01 -1.48 -13.61
N THR A 271 -6.67 -1.93 -14.67
CA THR A 271 -7.90 -1.31 -15.19
C THR A 271 -9.01 -1.39 -14.16
N ASN A 272 -9.23 -2.56 -13.54
CA ASN A 272 -10.23 -2.73 -12.50
C ASN A 272 -9.89 -1.91 -11.25
N PHE A 273 -8.64 -1.92 -10.79
CA PHE A 273 -8.21 -1.14 -9.64
C PHE A 273 -8.42 0.35 -9.86
N SER A 274 -7.97 0.89 -11.00
CA SER A 274 -8.11 2.31 -11.34
C SER A 274 -9.59 2.72 -11.48
N ASN A 275 -10.33 2.03 -12.34
CA ASN A 275 -11.66 2.47 -12.76
C ASN A 275 -12.75 2.17 -11.74
N ASN A 276 -12.56 1.17 -10.87
CA ASN A 276 -13.56 0.78 -9.88
C ASN A 276 -13.14 1.11 -8.45
N MET A 277 -11.95 0.69 -8.02
CA MET A 277 -11.56 0.82 -6.61
C MET A 277 -11.07 2.24 -6.29
N LEU A 278 -10.03 2.68 -6.98
CA LEU A 278 -9.39 3.97 -6.74
C LEU A 278 -10.33 5.13 -7.07
N SER A 279 -11.05 5.07 -8.21
CA SER A 279 -12.00 6.11 -8.60
C SER A 279 -13.06 6.37 -7.52
N LYS A 280 -13.66 5.33 -6.94
CA LYS A 280 -14.66 5.47 -5.86
C LYS A 280 -14.05 6.03 -4.58
N VAL A 281 -12.82 5.66 -4.24
CA VAL A 281 -12.14 6.15 -3.03
C VAL A 281 -11.62 7.59 -3.20
N MET A 282 -11.32 8.01 -4.43
CA MET A 282 -10.86 9.37 -4.74
C MET A 282 -12.01 10.38 -4.85
N TYR A 283 -13.13 9.97 -5.45
CA TYR A 283 -14.25 10.87 -5.73
C TYR A 283 -15.38 10.71 -4.71
N CYS A 284 -15.32 11.50 -3.65
CA CYS A 284 -16.40 11.58 -2.66
C CYS A 284 -17.51 12.50 -3.15
N SER A 285 -18.71 11.95 -3.34
CA SER A 285 -19.89 12.69 -3.83
C SER A 285 -20.63 13.38 -2.69
N GLY A 286 -19.96 14.28 -1.99
CA GLY A 286 -20.59 15.12 -0.96
C GLY A 286 -21.42 16.20 -1.65
N LYS A 287 -22.73 16.24 -1.41
CA LYS A 287 -23.49 17.47 -1.69
C LYS A 287 -22.89 18.55 -0.81
N ALA A 288 -22.37 19.62 -1.43
CA ALA A 288 -22.13 20.86 -0.73
C ALA A 288 -23.48 21.34 -0.18
N ASN A 289 -23.66 21.23 1.14
CA ASN A 289 -24.72 21.93 1.84
C ASN A 289 -24.25 23.33 2.18
#